data_AF-A0A949A230-F1
#
_entry.id   AF-A0A949A230-F1
#
_cell.length_a   1.000
_cell.length_b   1.000
_cell.length_c   1.000
_cell.angle_alpha   90.00
_cell.angle_beta   90.00
_cell.angle_gamma   90.00
#
_symmetry.space_group_name_H-M   'P 1'
#
loop_
_entity.id
_entity.type
_entity.pdbx_description
1 polymer ?
#
loop_
_entity_poly.entity_id
_entity_poly.type
_entity_poly.pdbx_seq_one_letter_code
_entity_poly.pdbx_strand_id
1 'polypeptide(L)'
;MNQKSIIAILVVAVIILIGITVYFATINKASAPVVPAPKQVKSTPDPIVQQPAQSPEQKNVSLYSNTDLGFKIQLPTDFADYKTKSFSIDADRTRISFFLPTADKSFKETNAFPEKEFMPGYSEFFIIDAMTIEGWNKFLADCESGKHEMGCITEADLIGKNKQFAFQVGLTGIPAKDVAKRVENKITFEYLGKNFSILP
;
A
#
# COMPACT_ATOMS: atom_id res chain seq x y z
N MET A 1 -0.10 -48.13 30.67
CA MET A 1 -0.16 -46.73 31.15
C MET A 1 -0.90 -46.71 32.47
N ASN A 2 -0.30 -46.21 33.56
CA ASN A 2 -0.90 -46.25 34.89
C ASN A 2 -2.04 -45.21 34.97
N GLN A 3 -3.21 -45.58 35.52
CA GLN A 3 -4.38 -44.71 35.68
C GLN A 3 -4.02 -43.37 36.33
N LYS A 4 -3.04 -43.38 37.25
CA LYS A 4 -2.53 -42.17 37.91
C LYS A 4 -1.86 -41.18 36.95
N SER A 5 -1.15 -41.69 35.93
CA SER A 5 -0.49 -40.86 34.91
C SER A 5 -1.50 -40.21 33.95
N ILE A 6 -2.59 -40.90 33.63
CA ILE A 6 -3.65 -40.37 32.74
C ILE A 6 -4.38 -39.21 33.42
N ILE A 7 -4.72 -39.37 34.71
CA ILE A 7 -5.38 -38.32 35.50
C ILE A 7 -4.49 -37.08 35.60
N ALA A 8 -3.18 -37.24 35.80
CA ALA A 8 -2.25 -36.12 35.88
C ALA A 8 -2.19 -35.30 34.57
N ILE A 9 -2.16 -35.97 33.40
CA ILE A 9 -2.15 -35.31 32.09
C ILE A 9 -3.46 -34.53 31.86
N LEU A 10 -4.60 -35.12 32.22
CA LEU A 10 -5.91 -34.47 32.09
C LEU A 10 -6.01 -33.20 32.96
N VAL A 11 -5.52 -33.25 34.20
CA VAL A 11 -5.52 -32.08 35.09
C VAL A 11 -4.66 -30.95 34.52
N VAL A 12 -3.47 -31.26 34.01
CA VAL A 12 -2.59 -30.25 33.38
C VAL A 12 -3.23 -29.65 32.13
N ALA A 13 -3.86 -30.47 31.27
CA ALA A 13 -4.54 -29.98 30.07
C ALA A 13 -5.69 -29.02 30.40
N VAL A 14 -6.48 -29.30 31.45
CA VAL A 14 -7.57 -28.42 31.91
C VAL A 14 -7.04 -27.08 32.43
N ILE A 15 -5.94 -27.09 33.19
CA ILE A 15 -5.33 -25.84 33.69
C ILE A 15 -4.83 -24.96 32.53
N ILE A 16 -4.20 -25.56 31.51
CA ILE A 16 -3.74 -24.84 30.31
C ILE A 16 -4.93 -24.25 29.55
N LEU A 17 -6.00 -25.03 29.35
CA LEU A 17 -7.23 -24.56 28.69
C LEU A 17 -7.88 -23.39 29.44
N ILE A 18 -7.98 -23.45 30.76
CA ILE A 18 -8.52 -22.35 31.56
C ILE A 18 -7.63 -21.11 31.45
N GLY A 19 -6.30 -21.28 31.55
CA GLY A 19 -5.35 -20.17 31.40
C GLY A 19 -5.45 -19.45 30.06
N ILE A 20 -5.56 -20.20 28.96
CA ILE A 20 -5.73 -19.64 27.61
C ILE A 20 -7.06 -18.89 27.51
N THR A 21 -8.15 -19.48 27.99
CA THR A 21 -9.49 -18.84 27.92
C THR A 21 -9.52 -17.53 28.71
N VAL A 22 -8.91 -17.50 29.91
CA VAL A 22 -8.82 -16.27 30.73
C VAL A 22 -7.94 -15.23 30.06
N TYR A 23 -6.81 -15.62 29.46
CA TYR A 23 -5.89 -14.72 28.74
C TYR A 23 -6.57 -14.02 27.55
N PHE A 24 -7.31 -14.75 26.71
CA PHE A 24 -8.07 -14.13 25.61
C PHE A 24 -9.24 -13.27 26.11
N ALA A 25 -9.90 -13.66 27.20
CA ALA A 25 -10.98 -12.87 27.79
C ALA A 25 -10.50 -11.55 28.41
N THR A 26 -9.29 -11.51 28.99
CA THR A 26 -8.72 -10.29 29.58
C THR A 26 -8.11 -9.37 28.54
N ILE A 27 -7.48 -9.89 27.48
CA ILE A 27 -7.00 -9.06 26.35
C ILE A 27 -8.16 -8.38 25.64
N ASN A 28 -9.30 -9.05 25.48
CA ASN A 28 -10.50 -8.43 24.90
C ASN A 28 -11.13 -7.34 25.78
N LYS A 29 -10.73 -7.20 27.06
CA LYS A 29 -11.25 -6.19 28.00
C LYS A 29 -10.26 -5.07 28.29
N ALA A 30 -8.98 -5.26 28.00
CA ALA A 30 -7.98 -4.21 28.11
C ALA A 30 -7.94 -3.38 26.83
N SER A 31 -8.67 -2.26 26.87
CA SER A 31 -8.57 -1.14 25.92
C SER A 31 -9.16 -1.40 24.54
N ALA A 32 -10.49 -1.32 24.45
CA ALA A 32 -11.03 -0.61 23.30
C ALA A 32 -10.68 0.88 23.54
N PRO A 33 -9.79 1.52 22.77
CA PRO A 33 -9.77 2.97 22.76
C PRO A 33 -11.20 3.41 22.42
N VAL A 34 -11.75 4.33 23.21
CA VAL A 34 -12.92 5.09 22.80
C VAL A 34 -12.44 5.90 21.59
N VAL A 35 -12.51 5.29 20.41
CA VAL A 35 -12.34 6.02 19.15
C VAL A 35 -13.51 6.99 19.13
N PRO A 36 -13.29 8.31 19.22
CA PRO A 36 -14.37 9.25 18.98
C PRO A 36 -14.96 8.89 17.62
N ALA A 37 -16.28 8.71 17.57
CA ALA A 37 -17.00 8.38 16.36
C ALA A 37 -16.42 9.22 15.21
N PRO A 38 -15.98 8.60 14.10
CA PRO A 38 -15.48 9.35 12.97
C PRO A 38 -16.56 10.37 12.64
N LYS A 39 -16.23 11.66 12.73
CA LYS A 39 -17.01 12.65 12.02
C LYS A 39 -17.08 12.11 10.60
N GLN A 40 -18.28 11.79 10.12
CA GLN A 40 -18.50 11.50 8.71
C GLN A 40 -17.99 12.72 7.94
N VAL A 41 -16.72 12.66 7.55
CA VAL A 41 -16.25 13.42 6.42
C VAL A 41 -16.93 12.72 5.27
N LYS A 42 -18.01 13.35 4.79
CA LYS A 42 -18.70 12.99 3.57
C LYS A 42 -17.61 12.67 2.53
N SER A 43 -17.44 11.40 2.21
CA SER A 43 -16.58 10.96 1.12
C SER A 43 -17.20 11.52 -0.15
N THR A 44 -16.73 12.71 -0.51
CA THR A 44 -16.94 13.21 -1.86
C THR A 44 -16.11 12.28 -2.72
N PRO A 45 -16.70 11.62 -3.74
CA PRO A 45 -15.90 10.87 -4.69
C PRO A 45 -14.80 11.80 -5.20
N ASP A 46 -13.55 11.43 -4.96
CA ASP A 46 -12.44 12.18 -5.52
C ASP A 46 -12.66 12.28 -7.02
N PRO A 47 -12.54 13.48 -7.62
CA PRO A 47 -12.67 13.62 -9.05
C PRO A 47 -11.66 12.69 -9.72
N ILE A 48 -12.11 11.94 -10.73
CA ILE A 48 -11.22 11.29 -11.68
C ILE A 48 -10.37 12.41 -12.26
N VAL A 49 -9.13 12.55 -11.79
CA VAL A 49 -8.22 13.62 -12.24
C VAL A 49 -7.97 13.38 -13.73
N GLN A 50 -8.60 14.20 -14.56
CA GLN A 50 -8.40 14.18 -16.00
C GLN A 50 -6.96 14.61 -16.31
N GLN A 51 -6.28 13.77 -17.08
CA GLN A 51 -4.94 14.00 -17.60
C GLN A 51 -4.90 15.36 -18.35
N PRO A 52 -3.95 16.27 -18.06
CA PRO A 52 -3.78 17.48 -18.84
C PRO A 52 -3.45 17.14 -20.30
N ALA A 53 -4.02 17.89 -21.24
CA ALA A 53 -3.70 17.75 -22.67
C ALA A 53 -2.20 18.01 -22.92
N GLN A 54 -1.51 17.03 -23.52
CA GLN A 54 -0.06 17.11 -23.77
C GLN A 54 0.26 18.11 -24.89
N SER A 55 1.31 18.91 -24.69
CA SER A 55 1.91 19.79 -25.70
C SER A 55 2.68 18.95 -26.74
N PRO A 56 2.65 19.31 -28.05
CA PRO A 56 3.09 18.44 -29.16
C PRO A 56 4.59 18.11 -29.25
N GLU A 57 5.43 18.57 -28.31
CA GLU A 57 6.89 18.38 -28.35
C GLU A 57 7.43 17.21 -27.49
N GLN A 58 6.58 16.49 -26.74
CA GLN A 58 6.95 15.27 -25.99
C GLN A 58 6.29 14.03 -26.60
N LYS A 59 6.75 13.61 -27.78
CA LYS A 59 6.01 12.62 -28.57
C LYS A 59 6.04 11.17 -28.05
N ASN A 60 6.81 10.85 -27.01
CA ASN A 60 7.04 9.46 -26.60
C ASN A 60 7.09 9.23 -25.07
N VAL A 61 6.24 9.87 -24.26
CA VAL A 61 6.12 9.53 -22.82
C VAL A 61 4.72 9.79 -22.29
N SER A 62 4.19 8.89 -21.46
CA SER A 62 2.95 9.14 -20.73
C SER A 62 3.30 9.80 -19.40
N LEU A 63 2.74 10.98 -19.12
CA LEU A 63 3.10 11.77 -17.94
C LEU A 63 1.96 11.71 -16.90
N TYR A 64 2.30 11.28 -15.69
CA TYR A 64 1.44 11.47 -14.52
C TYR A 64 1.98 12.59 -13.64
N SER A 65 1.10 13.43 -13.12
CA SER A 65 1.44 14.46 -12.14
C SER A 65 0.40 14.51 -11.04
N ASN A 66 0.84 14.67 -9.81
CA ASN A 66 0.00 14.96 -8.66
C ASN A 66 0.49 16.26 -8.01
N THR A 67 -0.23 17.35 -8.25
CA THR A 67 0.14 18.69 -7.77
C THR A 67 -0.03 18.82 -6.26
N ASP A 68 -1.01 18.14 -5.68
CA ASP A 68 -1.31 18.21 -4.24
C ASP A 68 -0.20 17.55 -3.42
N LEU A 69 0.37 16.46 -3.95
CA LEU A 69 1.53 15.81 -3.35
C LEU A 69 2.86 16.37 -3.86
N GLY A 70 2.86 17.15 -4.95
CA GLY A 70 4.05 17.84 -5.46
C GLY A 70 5.04 16.95 -6.21
N PHE A 71 4.57 16.02 -7.04
CA PHE A 71 5.44 15.18 -7.87
C PHE A 71 4.88 14.91 -9.27
N LYS A 72 5.76 14.47 -10.17
CA LYS A 72 5.43 13.90 -11.47
C LYS A 72 6.29 12.68 -11.78
N ILE A 73 5.77 11.77 -12.61
CA ILE A 73 6.48 10.59 -13.07
C ILE A 73 6.23 10.34 -14.56
N GLN A 74 7.29 9.99 -15.28
CA GLN A 74 7.24 9.60 -16.68
C GLN A 74 7.09 8.08 -16.82
N LEU A 75 6.03 7.65 -17.49
CA LEU A 75 5.71 6.26 -17.75
C LEU A 75 5.96 5.90 -19.22
N PRO A 76 6.27 4.62 -19.51
CA PRO A 76 6.40 4.14 -20.87
C PRO A 76 5.18 4.51 -21.73
N THR A 77 5.39 4.81 -23.00
CA THR A 77 4.31 5.22 -23.92
C THR A 77 3.22 4.20 -24.08
N ASP A 78 3.57 2.92 -24.03
CA ASP A 78 2.63 1.83 -24.15
C ASP A 78 1.74 1.69 -22.90
N PHE A 79 1.92 2.55 -21.91
CA PHE A 79 1.10 2.62 -20.70
C PHE A 79 0.13 3.81 -20.77
N ALA A 80 -0.07 4.43 -21.95
CA ALA A 80 -0.97 5.58 -22.10
C ALA A 80 -2.43 5.34 -21.65
N ASP A 81 -2.84 4.08 -21.49
CA ASP A 81 -4.15 3.64 -21.00
C ASP A 81 -4.19 3.38 -19.48
N TYR A 82 -3.16 3.79 -18.73
CA TYR A 82 -3.13 3.60 -17.29
C TYR A 82 -4.27 4.36 -16.58
N LYS A 83 -4.68 3.85 -15.42
CA LYS A 83 -5.52 4.57 -14.46
C LYS A 83 -4.83 4.66 -13.12
N THR A 84 -5.20 5.67 -12.34
CA THR A 84 -4.69 5.82 -10.97
C THR A 84 -5.83 5.91 -9.98
N LYS A 85 -5.55 5.48 -8.75
CA LYS A 85 -6.43 5.71 -7.61
C LYS A 85 -5.62 6.06 -6.38
N SER A 86 -6.06 7.07 -5.65
CA SER A 86 -5.43 7.52 -4.40
C SER A 86 -6.21 6.99 -3.21
N PHE A 87 -5.49 6.63 -2.14
CA PHE A 87 -6.05 6.13 -0.90
C PHE A 87 -5.28 6.73 0.28
N SER A 88 -5.99 7.28 1.27
CA SER A 88 -5.39 7.57 2.57
C SER A 88 -5.29 6.25 3.34
N ILE A 89 -4.07 5.80 3.62
CA ILE A 89 -3.84 4.57 4.38
C ILE A 89 -3.95 4.85 5.87
N ASP A 90 -3.43 5.99 6.30
CA ASP A 90 -3.47 6.50 7.66
C ASP A 90 -3.30 8.04 7.61
N ALA A 91 -3.17 8.69 8.77
CA ALA A 91 -3.04 10.14 8.84
C ALA A 91 -1.77 10.69 8.16
N ASP A 92 -0.74 9.85 8.03
CA ASP A 92 0.58 10.26 7.58
C ASP A 92 0.94 9.69 6.20
N ARG A 93 0.09 8.86 5.60
CA ARG A 93 0.41 8.15 4.36
C ARG A 93 -0.74 8.14 3.37
N THR A 94 -0.44 8.61 2.17
CA THR A 94 -1.28 8.48 0.99
C THR A 94 -0.64 7.51 -0.01
N ARG A 95 -1.41 6.55 -0.50
CA ARG A 95 -1.01 5.61 -1.54
C ARG A 95 -1.64 5.98 -2.87
N ILE A 96 -0.84 6.05 -3.92
CA ILE A 96 -1.29 6.18 -5.30
C ILE A 96 -1.04 4.85 -6.00
N SER A 97 -2.11 4.17 -6.37
CA SER A 97 -2.08 2.93 -7.11
C SER A 97 -2.17 3.18 -8.61
N PHE A 98 -1.31 2.52 -9.39
CA PHE A 98 -1.32 2.57 -10.84
C PHE A 98 -1.82 1.25 -11.41
N PHE A 99 -2.75 1.35 -12.36
CA PHE A 99 -3.45 0.21 -12.96
C PHE A 99 -3.30 0.21 -14.48
N LEU A 100 -3.10 -0.96 -15.07
CA LEU A 100 -3.21 -1.18 -16.51
C LEU A 100 -4.44 -2.03 -16.82
N PRO A 101 -5.10 -1.82 -17.97
CA PRO A 101 -6.18 -2.70 -18.37
C PRO A 101 -5.64 -4.10 -18.67
N THR A 102 -6.46 -5.09 -18.31
CA THR A 102 -6.20 -6.51 -18.60
C THR A 102 -7.26 -7.08 -19.54
N ALA A 103 -6.88 -8.13 -20.26
CA ALA A 103 -7.77 -8.97 -21.05
C ALA A 103 -8.84 -9.65 -20.17
N ASP A 104 -8.50 -10.02 -18.93
CA ASP A 104 -9.47 -10.62 -17.99
C ASP A 104 -10.34 -9.53 -17.33
N LYS A 105 -11.54 -9.33 -17.87
CA LYS A 105 -12.50 -8.33 -17.36
C LYS A 105 -13.02 -8.64 -15.97
N SER A 106 -12.85 -9.88 -15.51
CA SER A 106 -13.23 -10.33 -14.18
C SER A 106 -12.06 -10.34 -13.20
N PHE A 107 -10.84 -10.01 -13.65
CA PHE A 107 -9.63 -10.07 -12.85
C PHE A 107 -9.81 -9.29 -11.56
N LYS A 108 -9.81 -10.00 -10.42
CA LYS A 108 -9.85 -9.43 -9.07
C LYS A 108 -8.49 -9.60 -8.44
N GLU A 109 -7.89 -8.49 -8.04
CA GLU A 109 -6.62 -8.54 -7.33
C GLU A 109 -6.85 -9.15 -5.94
N THR A 110 -6.32 -10.35 -5.72
CA THR A 110 -6.61 -11.16 -4.52
C THR A 110 -5.89 -10.66 -3.27
N ASN A 111 -4.88 -9.79 -3.43
CA ASN A 111 -4.02 -9.31 -2.35
C ASN A 111 -4.17 -7.80 -2.10
N ALA A 112 -5.09 -7.14 -2.81
CA ALA A 112 -5.39 -5.74 -2.58
C ALA A 112 -6.06 -5.60 -1.21
N PHE A 113 -5.50 -4.71 -0.37
CA PHE A 113 -6.05 -4.30 0.92
C PHE A 113 -7.59 -4.39 0.93
N PRO A 114 -8.21 -5.01 1.94
CA PRO A 114 -9.63 -5.43 1.91
C PRO A 114 -10.64 -4.30 1.69
N GLU A 115 -10.21 -3.04 1.75
CA GLU A 115 -11.02 -1.84 1.54
C GLU A 115 -10.81 -1.18 0.17
N LYS A 116 -9.93 -1.71 -0.69
CA LYS A 116 -9.73 -1.18 -2.05
C LYS A 116 -10.93 -1.54 -2.91
N GLU A 117 -11.75 -0.53 -3.21
CA GLU A 117 -12.75 -0.58 -4.27
C GLU A 117 -12.12 -1.14 -5.55
N PHE A 118 -12.56 -2.34 -5.89
CA PHE A 118 -12.14 -3.11 -7.04
C PHE A 118 -12.35 -2.35 -8.36
N MET A 119 -11.38 -2.43 -9.28
CA MET A 119 -11.50 -1.90 -10.65
C MET A 119 -11.61 -3.06 -11.66
N PRO A 120 -12.83 -3.50 -12.02
CA PRO A 120 -13.03 -4.57 -12.99
C PRO A 120 -12.29 -4.32 -14.32
N GLY A 121 -11.53 -5.32 -14.76
CA GLY A 121 -10.76 -5.27 -16.00
C GLY A 121 -9.47 -4.46 -15.95
N TYR A 122 -8.99 -4.15 -14.74
CA TYR A 122 -7.71 -3.49 -14.49
C TYR A 122 -6.88 -4.30 -13.48
N SER A 123 -5.57 -4.29 -13.64
CA SER A 123 -4.60 -4.87 -12.70
C SER A 123 -3.68 -3.78 -12.18
N GLU A 124 -3.50 -3.70 -10.87
CA GLU A 124 -2.47 -2.86 -10.25
C GLU A 124 -1.10 -3.41 -10.65
N PHE A 125 -0.12 -2.54 -10.91
CA PHE A 125 1.23 -2.97 -11.29
C PHE A 125 2.36 -2.27 -10.52
N PHE A 126 2.12 -1.07 -10.00
CA PHE A 126 2.94 -0.49 -8.94
C PHE A 126 2.12 0.52 -8.13
N ILE A 127 2.68 0.91 -6.98
CA ILE A 127 2.18 1.95 -6.10
C ILE A 127 3.27 3.00 -5.84
N ILE A 128 2.84 4.23 -5.56
CA ILE A 128 3.66 5.26 -4.93
C ILE A 128 3.06 5.54 -3.57
N ASP A 129 3.83 5.34 -2.51
CA ASP A 129 3.47 5.81 -1.18
C ASP A 129 4.11 7.18 -0.95
N ALA A 130 3.27 8.17 -0.63
CA ALA A 130 3.65 9.49 -0.17
C ALA A 130 3.42 9.55 1.34
N MET A 131 4.50 9.60 2.12
CA MET A 131 4.43 9.73 3.58
C MET A 131 4.77 11.15 3.97
N THR A 132 4.07 11.73 4.93
CA THR A 132 4.48 13.01 5.54
C THR A 132 5.92 12.88 6.06
N ILE A 133 6.68 13.97 6.09
CA ILE A 133 8.06 13.91 6.64
C ILE A 133 8.06 13.39 8.08
N GLU A 134 7.06 13.78 8.88
CA GLU A 134 6.88 13.27 10.25
C GLU A 134 6.60 11.77 10.26
N GLY A 135 5.66 11.30 9.44
CA GLY A 135 5.34 9.88 9.27
C GLY A 135 6.54 9.05 8.83
N TRP A 136 7.32 9.55 7.87
CA TRP A 136 8.56 8.90 7.40
C TRP A 136 9.59 8.75 8.51
N ASN A 137 9.85 9.82 9.28
CA ASN A 137 10.82 9.77 10.37
C ASN A 137 10.37 8.82 11.48
N LYS A 138 9.07 8.80 11.78
CA LYS A 138 8.48 7.84 12.73
C LYS A 138 8.65 6.41 12.23
N PHE A 139 8.35 6.17 10.95
CA PHE A 139 8.53 4.87 10.32
C PHE A 139 9.99 4.38 10.43
N LEU A 140 10.97 5.24 10.12
CA LEU A 140 12.40 4.89 10.25
C LEU A 140 12.77 4.53 11.69
N ALA A 141 12.32 5.31 12.67
CA ALA A 141 12.59 5.04 14.08
C ALA A 141 11.96 3.72 14.56
N ASP A 142 10.72 3.43 14.14
CA ASP A 142 10.06 2.16 14.46
C ASP A 142 10.82 0.97 13.82
N CYS A 143 11.35 1.19 12.62
CA CYS A 143 12.19 0.22 11.92
C CYS A 143 13.51 -0.08 12.61
N GLU A 144 14.25 0.95 13.02
CA GLU A 144 15.50 0.79 13.78
C GLU A 144 15.26 0.10 15.13
N SER A 145 14.08 0.31 15.73
CA SER A 145 13.71 -0.32 17.00
C SER A 145 13.24 -1.78 16.89
N GLY A 146 13.17 -2.34 15.68
CA GLY A 146 12.74 -3.72 15.43
C GLY A 146 11.24 -3.96 15.67
N LYS A 147 10.42 -2.91 15.76
CA LYS A 147 8.97 -3.00 15.96
C LYS A 147 8.19 -3.28 14.67
N HIS A 148 8.85 -3.21 13.52
CA HIS A 148 8.24 -3.46 12.21
C HIS A 148 8.46 -4.91 11.77
N GLU A 149 7.41 -5.72 11.76
CA GLU A 149 7.47 -7.15 11.37
C GLU A 149 7.61 -7.35 9.85
N MET A 150 7.20 -6.36 9.05
CA MET A 150 7.37 -6.35 7.60
C MET A 150 8.54 -5.44 7.25
N GLY A 151 9.45 -5.97 6.42
CA GLY A 151 10.81 -5.46 6.17
C GLY A 151 10.97 -3.95 6.17
N CYS A 152 12.08 -3.50 6.77
CA CYS A 152 12.40 -2.09 6.88
C CYS A 152 12.98 -1.55 5.58
N ILE A 153 12.41 -0.43 5.15
CA ILE A 153 12.93 0.40 4.08
C ILE A 153 13.78 1.52 4.68
N THR A 154 14.74 1.97 3.90
CA THR A 154 15.75 2.95 4.27
C THR A 154 15.61 4.21 3.42
N GLU A 155 16.38 5.25 3.71
CA GLU A 155 16.44 6.43 2.84
C GLU A 155 16.90 6.10 1.41
N ALA A 156 17.66 5.01 1.22
CA ALA A 156 18.09 4.57 -0.11
C ALA A 156 16.94 4.03 -0.97
N ASP A 157 15.81 3.70 -0.37
CA ASP A 157 14.60 3.20 -1.05
C ASP A 157 13.66 4.33 -1.47
N LEU A 158 13.95 5.58 -1.09
CA LEU A 158 13.19 6.74 -1.55
C LEU A 158 13.45 7.01 -3.03
N ILE A 159 12.37 7.21 -3.77
CA ILE A 159 12.43 7.70 -5.16
C ILE A 159 12.40 9.23 -5.24
N GLY A 160 12.08 9.90 -4.14
CA GLY A 160 12.18 11.35 -4.02
C GLY A 160 11.67 11.87 -2.68
N LYS A 161 11.91 13.16 -2.43
CA LYS A 161 11.48 13.85 -1.20
C LYS A 161 11.26 15.33 -1.50
N ASN A 162 10.15 15.89 -1.04
CA ASN A 162 9.92 17.34 -1.04
C ASN A 162 9.80 17.86 0.40
N LYS A 163 9.34 19.11 0.57
CA LYS A 163 9.24 19.72 1.91
C LYS A 163 8.20 19.05 2.82
N GLN A 164 7.20 18.39 2.24
CA GLN A 164 6.06 17.83 2.97
C GLN A 164 6.05 16.30 2.97
N PHE A 165 6.58 15.67 1.92
CA PHE A 165 6.44 14.24 1.69
C PHE A 165 7.76 13.56 1.30
N ALA A 166 7.92 12.32 1.77
CA ALA A 166 8.88 11.35 1.28
C ALA A 166 8.13 10.33 0.39
N PHE A 167 8.72 9.99 -0.75
CA PHE A 167 8.09 9.14 -1.76
C PHE A 167 8.83 7.82 -1.89
N GLN A 168 8.06 6.74 -1.84
CA GLN A 168 8.54 5.38 -2.03
C GLN A 168 7.73 4.71 -3.13
N VAL A 169 8.36 3.80 -3.88
CA VAL A 169 7.67 2.89 -4.79
C VAL A 169 7.49 1.54 -4.12
N GLY A 170 6.35 0.91 -4.39
CA GLY A 170 6.17 -0.52 -4.19
C GLY A 170 5.75 -1.19 -5.50
N LEU A 171 6.36 -2.32 -5.83
CA LEU A 171 5.78 -3.23 -6.81
C LEU A 171 4.67 -4.01 -6.11
N THR A 172 3.52 -4.13 -6.76
CA THR A 172 2.33 -4.71 -6.13
C THR A 172 2.37 -6.22 -6.25
N GLY A 173 1.28 -6.90 -5.87
CA GLY A 173 1.20 -8.36 -5.92
C GLY A 173 1.38 -8.94 -7.33
N ILE A 174 0.97 -10.18 -7.55
CA ILE A 174 1.06 -10.81 -8.87
C ILE A 174 0.01 -10.14 -9.79
N PRO A 175 0.41 -9.32 -10.77
CA PRO A 175 -0.56 -8.69 -11.65
C PRO A 175 -1.18 -9.73 -12.60
N ALA A 176 -2.26 -9.37 -13.28
CA ALA A 176 -2.81 -10.20 -14.35
C ALA A 176 -1.71 -10.59 -15.35
N LYS A 177 -1.70 -11.83 -15.85
CA LYS A 177 -0.57 -12.39 -16.62
C LYS A 177 -0.18 -11.55 -17.84
N ASP A 178 -1.16 -10.95 -18.52
CA ASP A 178 -0.93 -10.06 -19.66
C ASP A 178 -0.32 -8.72 -19.24
N VAL A 179 -0.74 -8.18 -18.10
CA VAL A 179 -0.13 -6.98 -17.49
C VAL A 179 1.28 -7.30 -16.97
N ALA A 180 1.50 -8.45 -16.33
CA ALA A 180 2.82 -8.92 -15.89
C ALA A 180 3.83 -8.85 -17.04
N LYS A 181 3.48 -9.42 -18.20
CA LYS A 181 4.32 -9.40 -19.41
C LYS A 181 4.56 -8.00 -19.99
N ARG A 182 3.57 -7.09 -19.89
CA ARG A 182 3.73 -5.69 -20.33
C ARG A 182 4.73 -4.95 -19.45
N VAL A 183 4.73 -5.24 -18.16
CA VAL A 183 5.53 -4.58 -17.13
C VAL A 183 6.93 -5.18 -17.02
N GLU A 184 7.05 -6.48 -17.28
CA GLU A 184 8.31 -7.24 -17.30
C GLU A 184 9.33 -6.55 -18.22
N ASN A 185 10.44 -6.12 -17.62
CA ASN A 185 11.54 -5.38 -18.25
C ASN A 185 11.30 -3.89 -18.60
N LYS A 186 10.13 -3.32 -18.29
CA LYS A 186 9.83 -1.91 -18.57
C LYS A 186 9.76 -1.04 -17.32
N ILE A 187 9.21 -1.58 -16.24
CA ILE A 187 9.12 -0.88 -14.97
C ILE A 187 9.96 -1.63 -13.94
N THR A 188 11.04 -0.98 -13.52
CA THR A 188 11.87 -1.39 -12.40
C THR A 188 11.92 -0.25 -11.38
N PHE A 189 12.34 -0.52 -10.14
CA PHE A 189 12.61 0.54 -9.17
C PHE A 189 13.58 1.58 -9.72
N GLU A 190 14.62 1.13 -10.44
CA GLU A 190 15.58 2.01 -11.10
C GLU A 190 14.94 2.90 -12.17
N TYR A 191 14.07 2.32 -13.02
CA TYR A 191 13.33 3.10 -14.02
C TYR A 191 12.46 4.16 -13.34
N LEU A 192 11.68 3.78 -12.32
CA LEU A 192 10.77 4.70 -11.65
C LEU A 192 11.53 5.81 -10.93
N GLY A 193 12.63 5.50 -10.24
CA GLY A 193 13.49 6.49 -9.61
C GLY A 193 14.10 7.49 -10.61
N LYS A 194 14.58 7.03 -11.76
CA LYS A 194 15.13 7.91 -12.83
C LYS A 194 14.09 8.81 -13.48
N ASN A 195 12.83 8.38 -13.50
CA ASN A 195 11.73 9.06 -14.19
C ASN A 195 10.78 9.80 -13.25
N PHE A 196 11.07 9.78 -11.95
CA PHE A 196 10.36 10.53 -10.93
C PHE A 196 10.99 11.91 -10.75
N SER A 197 10.17 12.93 -10.51
CA SER A 197 10.66 14.26 -10.20
C SER A 197 9.70 15.03 -9.30
N ILE A 198 10.27 15.84 -8.42
CA ILE A 198 9.54 16.75 -7.56
C ILE A 198 9.09 17.96 -8.37
N LEU A 199 7.84 18.37 -8.17
CA LEU A 199 7.33 19.62 -8.74
C LEU A 199 7.87 20.82 -7.94
N PRO A 200 8.18 21.94 -8.61
CA PRO A 200 8.71 23.15 -7.96
C PRO A 200 7.76 23.77 -6.94
#